data_AF-A0A5M3Q1J7-F1
#
_entry.id   AF-A0A5M3Q1J7-F1
#
_cell.length_a   1.000
_cell.length_b   1.000
_cell.length_c   1.000
_cell.angle_alpha   90.00
_cell.angle_beta   90.00
_cell.angle_gamma   90.00
#
_symmetry.space_group_name_H-M   'P 1'
#
loop_
_entity.id
_entity.type
_entity.pdbx_description
1 polymer ?
#
loop_
_entity_poly.entity_id
_entity_poly.type
_entity_poly.pdbx_seq_one_letter_code
_entity_poly.pdbx_strand_id
1 'polypeptide(L)'
;MTSLRILVGSVYGGALLTARTIKKELEKEGHHVTVLENPALDDITSNDDPLLVCTSTTGQGELPANLLPFYLDLRDQLPQQPGRPFGIIVLGDSSYGDTFCGAGDLIEEALYETAARKVGDTLRIDALETMEPETEALPWVRSWLEQV
;
A
#
# COMPACT_ATOMS: atom_id res chain seq x y z
N MET A 1 -9.65 -15.65 9.41
CA MET A 1 -8.16 -15.72 9.43
C MET A 1 -7.69 -15.49 8.01
N THR A 2 -7.17 -14.30 7.75
CA THR A 2 -6.78 -13.85 6.40
C THR A 2 -5.28 -13.61 6.38
N SER A 3 -4.60 -14.08 5.33
CA SER A 3 -3.21 -13.75 5.05
C SER A 3 -3.15 -12.48 4.22
N LEU A 4 -2.39 -11.48 4.65
CA LEU A 4 -2.29 -10.16 4.01
C LEU A 4 -0.81 -9.84 3.74
N ARG A 5 -0.51 -9.29 2.57
CA ARG A 5 0.83 -8.79 2.24
C ARG A 5 0.81 -7.27 2.11
N ILE A 6 1.62 -6.60 2.90
CA ILE A 6 1.76 -5.14 2.90
C ILE A 6 3.04 -4.75 2.18
N LEU A 7 2.91 -4.12 1.00
CA LEU A 7 4.02 -3.57 0.22
C LEU A 7 4.29 -2.14 0.70
N VAL A 8 5.51 -1.84 1.12
CA VAL A 8 5.84 -0.54 1.74
C VAL A 8 6.67 0.33 0.81
N GLY A 9 6.22 1.56 0.59
CA GLY A 9 7.04 2.64 0.02
C GLY A 9 7.27 3.71 1.06
N SER A 10 8.52 4.01 1.45
CA SER A 10 8.77 5.00 2.49
C SER A 10 10.09 5.72 2.30
N VAL A 11 10.07 7.06 2.41
CA VAL A 11 11.30 7.88 2.40
C VAL A 11 11.89 8.00 3.81
N TYR A 12 11.07 8.40 4.78
CA TYR A 12 11.50 8.70 6.15
C TYR A 12 10.98 7.71 7.20
N GLY A 13 10.37 6.60 6.78
CA GLY A 13 9.89 5.55 7.68
C GLY A 13 8.43 5.69 8.13
N GLY A 14 7.74 6.79 7.82
CA GLY A 14 6.33 6.99 8.20
C GLY A 14 5.41 5.85 7.75
N ALA A 15 5.35 5.58 6.45
CA ALA A 15 4.54 4.48 5.90
C ALA A 15 4.97 3.09 6.42
N LEU A 16 6.26 2.90 6.73
CA LEU A 16 6.77 1.67 7.31
C LEU A 16 6.27 1.47 8.75
N LEU A 17 6.29 2.53 9.56
CA LEU A 17 5.76 2.50 10.91
C LEU A 17 4.27 2.20 10.88
N THR A 18 3.50 2.86 10.02
CA THR A 18 2.07 2.59 9.80
C THR A 18 1.84 1.12 9.44
N ALA A 19 2.56 0.57 8.46
CA ALA A 19 2.45 -0.83 8.06
C ALA A 19 2.77 -1.81 9.20
N ARG A 20 3.82 -1.53 10.00
CA ARG A 20 4.20 -2.36 11.16
C ARG A 20 3.15 -2.30 12.27
N THR A 21 2.56 -1.13 12.51
CA THR A 21 1.46 -0.98 13.47
C THR A 21 0.22 -1.75 13.01
N ILE A 22 -0.16 -1.64 11.75
CA ILE A 22 -1.25 -2.43 11.15
C ILE A 22 -1.00 -3.92 11.35
N LYS A 23 0.20 -4.40 10.98
CA LYS A 23 0.60 -5.80 11.22
C LYS A 23 0.40 -6.22 12.67
N LYS A 24 0.96 -5.45 13.61
CA LYS A 24 0.93 -5.78 15.04
C LYS A 24 -0.50 -5.90 15.57
N GLU A 25 -1.40 -5.01 15.17
CA GLU A 25 -2.78 -5.03 15.66
C GLU A 25 -3.60 -6.13 14.99
N LEU A 26 -3.47 -6.32 13.67
CA LEU A 26 -4.18 -7.40 12.95
C LEU A 26 -3.71 -8.81 13.36
N GLU A 27 -2.44 -8.99 13.70
CA GLU A 27 -1.94 -10.28 14.21
C GLU A 27 -2.55 -10.64 15.58
N LYS A 28 -2.87 -9.65 16.43
CA LYS A 28 -3.61 -9.90 17.69
C LYS A 28 -5.05 -10.34 17.42
N GLU A 29 -5.62 -9.93 16.28
CA GLU A 29 -6.94 -10.31 15.81
C GLU A 29 -6.93 -11.67 15.07
N GLY A 30 -5.77 -12.30 14.94
CA GLY A 30 -5.60 -13.63 14.33
C GLY A 30 -5.45 -13.62 12.81
N HIS A 31 -5.14 -12.47 12.20
CA HIS A 31 -4.71 -12.39 10.80
C HIS A 31 -3.21 -12.70 10.68
N HIS A 32 -2.76 -13.12 9.50
CA HIS A 32 -1.35 -13.30 9.22
C HIS A 32 -0.87 -12.17 8.30
N VAL A 33 0.06 -11.34 8.75
CA VAL A 33 0.47 -10.15 7.99
C VAL A 33 1.97 -10.17 7.70
N THR A 34 2.29 -10.16 6.40
CA THR A 34 3.66 -10.03 5.89
C THR A 34 3.91 -8.58 5.49
N VAL A 35 4.94 -7.94 6.06
CA VAL A 35 5.35 -6.57 5.69
C VAL A 35 6.62 -6.64 4.85
N LEU A 36 6.57 -6.04 3.67
CA LEU A 36 7.62 -6.08 2.65
C LEU A 36 8.19 -4.67 2.46
N GLU A 37 9.37 -4.44 3.02
CA GLU A 37 10.03 -3.11 3.00
C GLU A 37 10.74 -2.82 1.68
N ASN A 38 11.11 -3.87 0.95
CA ASN A 38 11.70 -3.80 -0.38
C ASN A 38 10.98 -4.85 -1.24
N PRO A 39 9.72 -4.60 -1.61
CA PRO A 39 8.94 -5.58 -2.34
C PRO A 39 9.60 -5.91 -3.68
N ALA A 40 9.45 -7.15 -4.12
CA ALA A 40 9.84 -7.62 -5.45
C ALA A 40 8.65 -8.29 -6.14
N LEU A 41 8.74 -8.51 -7.45
CA LEU A 41 7.67 -9.19 -8.19
C LEU A 41 7.34 -10.58 -7.62
N ASP A 42 8.37 -11.33 -7.20
CA ASP A 42 8.22 -12.67 -6.63
C ASP A 42 7.35 -12.69 -5.35
N ASP A 43 7.27 -11.57 -4.64
CA ASP A 43 6.41 -11.42 -3.46
C ASP A 43 4.92 -11.46 -3.79
N ILE A 44 4.55 -11.12 -5.03
CA ILE A 44 3.16 -11.18 -5.49
C ILE A 44 2.93 -12.37 -6.44
N THR A 45 3.91 -12.83 -7.21
CA THR A 45 3.68 -13.94 -8.16
C THR A 45 3.67 -15.32 -7.50
N SER A 46 4.20 -15.45 -6.28
CA SER A 46 4.33 -16.75 -5.59
C SER A 46 3.11 -17.15 -4.74
N ASN A 47 2.04 -16.34 -4.71
CA ASN A 47 0.86 -16.54 -3.86
C ASN A 47 -0.33 -15.67 -4.33
N ASP A 48 -1.50 -15.89 -3.74
CA ASP A 48 -2.75 -15.18 -4.06
C ASP A 48 -3.29 -14.31 -2.90
N ASP A 49 -2.49 -14.05 -1.87
CA ASP A 49 -2.92 -13.29 -0.68
C ASP A 49 -3.34 -11.86 -1.06
N PRO A 50 -4.39 -11.28 -0.47
CA PRO A 50 -4.71 -9.86 -0.63
C PRO A 50 -3.51 -8.94 -0.48
N LEU A 51 -3.46 -7.89 -1.31
CA LEU A 51 -2.37 -6.91 -1.34
C LEU A 51 -2.81 -5.60 -0.68
N LEU A 52 -1.98 -5.06 0.20
CA LEU A 52 -2.15 -3.70 0.71
C LEU A 52 -0.88 -2.92 0.40
N VAL A 53 -0.99 -1.82 -0.35
CA VAL A 53 0.16 -0.93 -0.54
C VAL A 53 0.06 0.19 0.48
N CYS A 54 1.12 0.38 1.27
CA CYS A 54 1.25 1.49 2.20
C CYS A 54 2.46 2.32 1.77
N THR A 55 2.22 3.45 1.11
CA THR A 55 3.28 4.25 0.51
C THR A 55 3.24 5.71 0.96
N SER A 56 4.39 6.34 1.18
CA SER A 56 4.49 7.80 1.17
C SER A 56 4.58 8.32 -0.26
N THR A 57 4.40 9.62 -0.44
CA THR A 57 4.66 10.31 -1.70
C THR A 57 5.91 11.18 -1.58
N THR A 58 6.77 11.23 -2.60
CA THR A 58 7.86 12.21 -2.63
C THR A 58 7.32 13.60 -2.99
N GLY A 59 8.08 14.67 -2.75
CA GLY A 59 7.64 16.04 -3.09
C GLY A 59 7.31 16.28 -4.57
N GLN A 60 7.70 15.36 -5.46
CA GLN A 60 7.41 15.41 -6.90
C GLN A 60 6.21 14.53 -7.32
N GLY A 61 5.52 13.90 -6.36
CA GLY A 61 4.41 12.99 -6.67
C GLY A 61 4.86 11.57 -7.02
N GLU A 62 6.15 11.26 -6.85
CA GLU A 62 6.73 9.98 -7.25
C GLU A 62 6.72 8.96 -6.11
N LEU A 63 7.00 7.72 -6.47
CA LEU A 63 7.17 6.60 -5.55
C LEU A 63 8.49 6.70 -4.77
N PRO A 64 8.50 6.30 -3.49
CA PRO A 64 9.73 6.17 -2.72
C PRO A 64 10.70 5.15 -3.35
N ALA A 65 12.00 5.38 -3.17
CA ALA A 65 13.06 4.61 -3.83
C ALA A 65 13.05 3.11 -3.52
N ASN A 66 12.48 2.70 -2.38
CA ASN A 66 12.37 1.28 -2.00
C ASN A 66 11.20 0.56 -2.69
N LEU A 67 10.18 1.31 -3.16
CA LEU A 67 9.02 0.76 -3.88
C LEU A 67 9.17 0.92 -5.40
N LEU A 68 9.96 1.89 -5.85
CA LEU A 68 10.16 2.17 -7.28
C LEU A 68 10.64 0.95 -8.09
N PRO A 69 11.60 0.12 -7.65
CA PRO A 69 12.02 -1.07 -8.41
C PRO A 69 10.87 -2.04 -8.67
N PHE A 70 10.07 -2.34 -7.64
CA PHE A 70 8.87 -3.17 -7.78
C PHE A 70 7.88 -2.59 -8.80
N TYR A 71 7.63 -1.28 -8.74
CA TYR A 71 6.72 -0.63 -9.68
C TYR A 71 7.20 -0.74 -11.13
N LEU A 72 8.50 -0.53 -11.36
CA LEU A 72 9.09 -0.66 -12.70
C LEU A 72 8.97 -2.09 -13.22
N ASP A 73 9.32 -3.08 -12.39
CA ASP A 73 9.22 -4.49 -12.74
C ASP A 73 7.75 -4.91 -13.00
N LEU A 74 6.81 -4.42 -12.18
CA LEU A 74 5.38 -4.65 -12.34
C LEU A 74 4.86 -4.17 -13.70
N ARG A 75 5.27 -2.97 -14.12
CA ARG A 75 4.87 -2.39 -15.41
C ARG A 75 5.59 -3.00 -16.61
N ASP A 76 6.81 -3.49 -16.43
CA ASP A 76 7.56 -4.15 -17.50
C ASP A 76 7.03 -5.56 -17.76
N GLN A 77 6.77 -6.34 -16.70
CA GLN A 77 6.40 -7.75 -16.82
C GLN A 77 4.89 -8.00 -16.86
N LEU A 78 4.08 -7.10 -16.30
CA LEU A 78 2.61 -7.20 -16.23
C LEU A 78 2.10 -8.59 -15.82
N PRO A 79 2.61 -9.18 -14.71
CA PRO A 79 2.18 -10.49 -14.25
C PRO A 79 0.70 -10.45 -13.91
N GLN A 80 -0.10 -11.34 -14.50
CA GLN A 80 -1.54 -11.36 -14.27
C GLN A 80 -1.87 -11.79 -12.84
N GLN A 81 -2.73 -11.01 -12.18
CA GLN A 81 -3.24 -11.17 -10.82
C GLN A 81 -4.78 -11.15 -10.82
N PRO A 82 -5.45 -11.99 -11.63
CA PRO A 82 -6.86 -11.84 -11.96
C PRO A 82 -7.76 -11.89 -10.71
N GLY A 83 -8.47 -10.79 -10.45
CA GLY A 83 -9.43 -10.67 -9.36
C GLY A 83 -8.79 -10.56 -7.96
N ARG A 84 -7.46 -10.56 -7.86
CA ARG A 84 -6.74 -10.48 -6.59
C ARG A 84 -7.09 -9.16 -5.87
N PRO A 85 -7.61 -9.20 -4.64
CA PRO A 85 -7.99 -7.99 -3.91
C PRO A 85 -6.78 -7.12 -3.61
N PHE A 86 -6.88 -5.81 -3.86
CA PHE A 86 -5.90 -4.85 -3.40
C PHE A 86 -6.51 -3.58 -2.79
N GLY A 87 -5.76 -2.97 -1.88
CA GLY A 87 -6.05 -1.68 -1.25
C GLY A 87 -4.80 -0.81 -1.19
N ILE A 88 -4.99 0.51 -1.06
CA ILE A 88 -3.88 1.47 -1.05
C ILE A 88 -4.10 2.49 0.07
N ILE A 89 -3.05 2.68 0.87
CA ILE A 89 -2.89 3.75 1.84
C ILE A 89 -1.73 4.63 1.36
N VAL A 90 -1.99 5.92 1.23
CA VAL A 90 -1.02 6.91 0.77
C VAL A 90 -0.84 7.98 1.83
N LEU A 91 0.39 8.14 2.30
CA LEU A 91 0.78 9.26 3.14
C LEU A 91 1.28 10.38 2.22
N GLY A 92 0.51 11.46 2.15
CA GLY A 92 0.83 12.66 1.39
C GLY A 92 1.04 13.87 2.31
N ASP A 93 1.40 14.99 1.71
CA ASP A 93 1.44 16.30 2.35
C ASP A 93 0.75 17.28 1.40
N SER A 94 -0.39 17.82 1.82
CA SER A 94 -1.22 18.68 0.95
C SER A 94 -0.55 20.02 0.63
N SER A 95 0.53 20.40 1.32
CA SER A 95 1.35 21.58 0.99
C SER A 95 1.94 21.51 -0.41
N TYR A 96 2.13 20.29 -0.94
CA TYR A 96 2.66 20.08 -2.29
C TYR A 96 1.60 20.22 -3.40
N GLY A 97 0.34 20.50 -3.06
CA GLY A 97 -0.72 20.80 -4.02
C GLY A 97 -0.97 19.65 -4.99
N ASP A 98 -0.65 19.86 -6.27
CA ASP A 98 -0.97 18.94 -7.37
C ASP A 98 -0.27 17.56 -7.27
N THR A 99 0.80 17.43 -6.47
CA THR A 99 1.49 16.15 -6.26
C THR A 99 1.00 15.37 -5.04
N PHE A 100 -0.02 15.88 -4.34
CA PHE A 100 -0.61 15.24 -3.16
C PHE A 100 -1.08 13.81 -3.48
N CYS A 101 -0.49 12.84 -2.78
CA CYS A 101 -0.79 11.41 -2.91
C CYS A 101 -0.56 10.78 -4.30
N GLY A 102 0.21 11.42 -5.19
CA GLY A 102 0.44 10.91 -6.55
C GLY A 102 1.05 9.51 -6.64
N ALA A 103 1.84 9.10 -5.64
CA ALA A 103 2.40 7.75 -5.57
C ALA A 103 1.31 6.66 -5.49
N GLY A 104 0.19 6.95 -4.85
CA GLY A 104 -0.94 6.04 -4.80
C GLY A 104 -1.58 5.81 -6.15
N ASP A 105 -1.81 6.88 -6.89
CA ASP A 105 -2.44 6.83 -8.21
C ASP A 105 -1.57 6.02 -9.20
N LEU A 106 -0.24 6.19 -9.14
CA LEU A 106 0.71 5.42 -9.95
C LEU A 106 0.62 3.90 -9.69
N ILE A 107 0.63 3.51 -8.41
CA ILE A 107 0.55 2.09 -8.04
C ILE A 107 -0.83 1.51 -8.35
N GLU A 108 -1.88 2.29 -8.15
CA GLU A 108 -3.24 1.90 -8.46
C GLU A 108 -3.40 1.53 -9.93
N GLU A 109 -2.92 2.40 -10.83
CA GLU A 109 -2.92 2.17 -12.27
C GLU A 109 -2.15 0.89 -12.62
N ALA A 110 -0.94 0.72 -12.08
CA ALA A 110 -0.12 -0.46 -12.35
C ALA A 110 -0.77 -1.77 -11.85
N LEU A 111 -1.44 -1.76 -10.69
CA LEU A 111 -2.16 -2.94 -10.19
C LEU A 111 -3.39 -3.25 -11.03
N TYR A 112 -4.10 -2.23 -11.55
CA TYR A 112 -5.20 -2.45 -12.49
C TYR A 112 -4.74 -3.13 -13.79
N GLU A 113 -3.57 -2.75 -14.32
CA GLU A 113 -2.99 -3.38 -15.53
C GLU A 113 -2.72 -4.88 -15.34
N THR A 114 -2.54 -5.35 -14.10
CA THR A 114 -2.40 -6.78 -13.78
C THR A 114 -3.72 -7.54 -13.66
N ALA A 115 -4.88 -6.91 -13.91
CA ALA A 115 -6.22 -7.47 -13.67
C ALA A 115 -6.54 -7.76 -12.18
N ALA A 116 -5.79 -7.15 -11.25
CA ALA A 116 -6.13 -7.14 -9.84
C ALA A 116 -7.42 -6.32 -9.60
N ARG A 117 -8.11 -6.61 -8.49
CA ARG A 117 -9.39 -5.99 -8.13
C ARG A 117 -9.19 -5.03 -6.97
N LYS A 118 -9.36 -3.73 -7.23
CA LYS A 118 -9.41 -2.73 -6.16
C LYS A 118 -10.60 -2.98 -5.25
N VAL A 119 -10.39 -2.91 -3.95
CA VAL A 119 -11.44 -2.99 -2.92
C VAL A 119 -11.44 -1.69 -2.13
N GLY A 120 -12.58 -1.01 -2.08
CA GLY A 120 -12.72 0.29 -1.43
C GLY A 120 -11.98 1.44 -2.13
N ASP A 121 -12.09 2.63 -1.54
CA ASP A 121 -11.38 3.82 -1.99
C ASP A 121 -9.99 3.93 -1.35
N THR A 122 -9.05 4.51 -2.09
CA THR A 122 -7.68 4.75 -1.63
C THR A 122 -7.70 5.68 -0.41
N LEU A 123 -7.11 5.24 0.71
CA LEU A 123 -6.97 6.08 1.89
C LEU A 123 -5.84 7.08 1.66
N ARG A 124 -6.17 8.36 1.68
CA ARG A 124 -5.20 9.47 1.60
C ARG A 124 -5.08 10.10 2.98
N ILE A 125 -3.90 10.03 3.57
CA ILE A 125 -3.59 10.59 4.89
C ILE A 125 -2.69 11.80 4.68
N ASP A 126 -3.09 12.95 5.22
CA ASP A 126 -2.31 14.18 5.13
C ASP A 126 -1.41 14.34 6.37
N ALA A 127 -0.10 14.40 6.14
CA ALA A 127 0.90 14.63 7.16
C ALA A 127 0.79 16.01 7.85
N LEU A 128 0.07 16.97 7.25
CA LEU A 128 -0.24 18.25 7.90
C LEU A 128 -1.36 18.14 8.93
N GLU A 129 -2.29 17.22 8.73
CA GLU A 129 -3.47 17.05 9.59
C GLU A 129 -3.19 16.08 10.73
N THR A 130 -2.39 15.04 10.49
CA THR A 130 -2.06 14.04 11.50
C THR A 130 -0.58 13.66 11.49
N MET A 131 -0.03 13.53 12.70
CA MET A 131 1.33 13.01 12.92
C MET A 131 1.31 11.50 13.23
N GLU A 132 0.11 10.91 13.37
CA GLU A 132 -0.10 9.50 13.74
C GLU A 132 -0.97 8.82 12.68
N PRO A 133 -0.44 8.58 11.45
CA PRO A 133 -1.18 8.02 10.32
C PRO A 133 -1.82 6.65 10.62
N GLU A 134 -1.24 5.87 11.55
CA GLU A 134 -1.81 4.60 11.99
C GLU A 134 -3.20 4.71 12.61
N THR A 135 -3.56 5.86 13.18
CA THR A 135 -4.85 6.08 13.83
C THR A 135 -6.01 6.11 12.84
N GLU A 136 -5.74 6.53 11.60
CA GLU A 136 -6.67 6.53 10.49
C GLU A 136 -6.55 5.26 9.64
N ALA A 137 -5.31 4.79 9.44
CA ALA A 137 -5.05 3.62 8.62
C ALA A 137 -5.63 2.34 9.23
N LEU A 138 -5.53 2.14 10.55
CA LEU A 138 -5.95 0.89 11.18
C LEU A 138 -7.47 0.65 11.08
N PRO A 139 -8.36 1.61 11.42
CA PRO A 139 -9.80 1.45 11.20
C PRO A 139 -10.16 1.21 9.73
N TRP A 140 -9.49 1.91 8.81
CA TRP A 140 -9.71 1.73 7.38
C TRP A 140 -9.34 0.31 6.92
N VAL A 141 -8.18 -0.22 7.32
CA VAL A 141 -7.75 -1.58 6.94
C VAL A 141 -8.70 -2.64 7.48
N ARG A 142 -9.22 -2.47 8.71
CA ARG A 142 -10.22 -3.39 9.26
C ARG A 142 -11.49 -3.43 8.41
N SER A 143 -12.03 -2.26 8.03
CA SER A 143 -13.21 -2.18 7.15
C SER A 143 -12.93 -2.69 5.74
N TRP A 144 -11.71 -2.49 5.24
CA TRP A 144 -11.26 -3.01 3.96
C TRP A 144 -11.20 -4.55 3.96
N LEU A 145 -10.66 -5.17 5.02
CA LEU A 145 -10.58 -6.62 5.16
C LEU A 145 -11.94 -7.33 5.21
N GLU A 146 -13.02 -6.65 5.60
CA GLU A 146 -14.39 -7.20 5.56
C GLU A 146 -14.94 -7.36 4.14
N GLN A 147 -14.33 -6.70 3.15
CA GLN A 147 -14.75 -6.67 1.74
C GLN A 147 -13.86 -7.53 0.82
N VAL A 148 -12.78 -8.04 1.39
CA VAL A 148 -11.75 -8.87 0.73
C VAL A 148 -12.14 -10.34 0.81
#